data_AF-A0A8J3BY59-F1
#
_entry.id   AF-A0A8J3BY59-F1
#
_cell.length_a   1.000
_cell.length_b   1.000
_cell.length_c   1.000
_cell.angle_alpha   90.00
_cell.angle_beta   90.00
_cell.angle_gamma   90.00
#
_symmetry.space_group_name_H-M   'P 1'
#
loop_
_entity.id
_entity.type
_entity.pdbx_description
1 polymer ?
#
loop_
_entity_poly.entity_id
_entity_poly.type
_entity_poly.pdbx_seq_one_letter_code
_entity_poly.pdbx_strand_id
1 'polypeptide(L)'
;MITIDCTIDGEPYSPAQLDRLRYTRNLHVLHQLKRLGATIKQTDDEIDRLSPAQAHELNVATRLAHGRDGLRKLFADQLAQSDLMWKNLTTASQGQPLRAARADLTVTGMTIDDFHALLTDFGRLESVVVQANPDHFYFQPLGAGAAYAMETFGMYGVPSDLMVASDRTIPAPVAIDDGFHLLLAGTSKLASDNTPIDVIAYHQSRSLPQGFQIKLCALFPARTPAELVDGHALHLAVEFGATLAIIAANAGTADSARPTSTNML
;
A
#
# COMPACT_ATOMS: atom_id res chain seq x y z
N MET A 1 2.56 19.18 -14.15
CA MET A 1 3.06 18.94 -12.78
C MET A 1 1.85 18.53 -11.96
N ILE A 2 1.95 17.43 -11.19
CA ILE A 2 0.84 16.97 -10.36
C ILE A 2 0.88 17.61 -8.96
N THR A 3 -0.27 17.74 -8.32
CA THR A 3 -0.40 18.11 -6.91
C THR A 3 -1.28 17.09 -6.21
N ILE A 4 -0.88 16.67 -5.01
CA ILE A 4 -1.61 15.70 -4.19
C ILE A 4 -1.83 16.34 -2.81
N ASP A 5 -3.08 16.69 -2.52
CA ASP A 5 -3.50 17.11 -1.19
C ASP A 5 -4.00 15.88 -0.43
N CYS A 6 -3.52 15.70 0.80
CA CYS A 6 -3.83 14.53 1.62
C CYS A 6 -4.44 14.96 2.95
N THR A 7 -5.50 14.26 3.36
CA THR A 7 -6.01 14.31 4.73
C THR A 7 -6.09 12.90 5.31
N ILE A 8 -5.84 12.75 6.60
CA ILE A 8 -5.92 11.51 7.35
C ILE A 8 -6.86 11.76 8.53
N ASP A 9 -7.96 11.02 8.59
CA ASP A 9 -9.05 11.26 9.55
C ASP A 9 -9.52 12.74 9.60
N GLY A 10 -9.49 13.40 8.43
CA GLY A 10 -9.90 14.81 8.26
C GLY A 10 -8.80 15.84 8.54
N GLU A 11 -7.65 15.43 9.07
CA GLU A 11 -6.54 16.33 9.35
C GLU A 11 -5.57 16.41 8.16
N PRO A 12 -5.11 17.60 7.76
CA PRO A 12 -4.22 17.76 6.61
C PRO A 12 -2.81 17.21 6.87
N TYR A 13 -2.26 16.49 5.90
CA TYR A 13 -0.89 16.01 5.89
C TYR A 13 -0.12 16.61 4.71
N SER A 14 0.96 17.32 5.01
CA SER A 14 1.84 17.89 3.99
C SER A 14 2.68 16.81 3.29
N PRO A 15 3.10 17.04 2.04
CA PRO A 15 4.03 16.15 1.34
C PRO A 15 5.29 15.85 2.15
N ALA A 16 5.87 16.86 2.81
CA ALA A 16 7.07 16.69 3.63
C ALA A 16 6.85 15.76 4.84
N GLN A 17 5.64 15.75 5.43
CA GLN A 17 5.30 14.81 6.51
C GLN A 17 5.21 13.38 5.99
N LEU A 18 4.55 13.17 4.84
CA LEU A 18 4.43 11.85 4.22
C LEU A 18 5.80 11.31 3.76
N ASP A 19 6.64 12.16 3.18
CA ASP A 19 8.01 11.80 2.77
C ASP A 19 8.87 11.42 3.97
N ARG A 20 8.79 12.19 5.07
CA ARG A 20 9.49 11.86 6.31
C ARG A 20 9.01 10.54 6.89
N LEU A 21 7.70 10.30 6.90
CA LEU A 21 7.13 9.04 7.36
C LEU A 21 7.65 7.86 6.52
N ARG A 22 7.55 7.97 5.19
CA ARG A 22 8.07 6.96 4.26
C ARG A 22 9.56 6.71 4.48
N TYR A 23 10.37 7.75 4.68
CA TYR A 23 11.79 7.62 4.99
C TYR A 23 12.03 6.82 6.28
N THR A 24 11.38 7.20 7.39
CA THR A 24 11.55 6.49 8.67
C THR A 24 11.13 5.02 8.60
N ARG A 25 10.08 4.71 7.82
CA ARG A 25 9.64 3.33 7.58
C ARG A 25 10.63 2.54 6.72
N ASN A 26 11.29 3.17 5.74
CA ASN A 26 12.38 2.52 5.01
C ASN A 26 13.54 2.12 5.93
N LEU A 27 13.97 3.02 6.83
CA LEU A 27 15.02 2.70 7.81
C LEU A 27 14.59 1.54 8.71
N HIS A 28 13.36 1.59 9.24
CA HIS A 28 12.83 0.54 10.08
C HIS A 28 12.88 -0.84 9.39
N VAL A 29 12.38 -0.92 8.15
CA VAL A 29 12.35 -2.17 7.39
C VAL A 29 13.76 -2.67 7.09
N LEU A 30 14.72 -1.78 6.80
CA LEU A 30 16.13 -2.17 6.64
C LEU A 30 16.71 -2.81 7.91
N HIS A 31 16.49 -2.20 9.08
CA HIS A 31 16.92 -2.81 10.35
C HIS A 31 16.20 -4.12 10.65
N GLN A 32 14.91 -4.24 10.30
CA GLN A 32 14.15 -5.48 10.47
C GLN A 32 14.74 -6.59 9.60
N LEU A 33 14.95 -6.33 8.31
CA LEU A 33 15.57 -7.25 7.36
C LEU A 33 16.96 -7.68 7.84
N LYS A 34 17.80 -6.72 8.25
CA LYS A 34 19.16 -7.00 8.75
C LYS A 34 19.15 -7.89 9.99
N ARG A 35 18.30 -7.59 10.97
CA ARG A 35 18.18 -8.38 12.22
C ARG A 35 17.73 -9.81 11.96
N LEU A 36 16.90 -10.03 10.94
CA LEU A 36 16.45 -11.37 10.56
C LEU A 36 17.48 -12.13 9.71
N GLY A 37 18.57 -11.47 9.28
CA GLY A 37 19.67 -12.11 8.55
C GLY A 37 19.72 -11.82 7.05
N ALA A 38 19.00 -10.80 6.56
CA ALA A 38 19.18 -10.32 5.19
C ALA A 38 20.61 -9.78 4.99
N THR A 39 21.19 -10.03 3.80
CA THR A 39 22.52 -9.54 3.46
C THR A 39 22.49 -8.04 3.15
N ILE A 40 22.71 -7.21 4.18
CA ILE A 40 22.86 -5.76 4.08
C ILE A 40 24.27 -5.37 4.52
N LYS A 41 25.03 -4.74 3.61
CA LYS A 41 26.44 -4.40 3.82
C LYS A 41 26.64 -3.34 4.91
N GLN A 42 25.72 -2.39 4.98
CA GLN A 42 25.72 -1.30 5.95
C GLN A 42 25.52 -1.84 7.36
N THR A 43 26.28 -1.33 8.32
CA THR A 43 26.03 -1.43 9.76
C THR A 43 24.74 -0.70 10.15
N ASP A 44 24.21 -0.93 11.35
CA ASP A 44 23.01 -0.22 11.82
C ASP A 44 23.23 1.31 11.83
N ASP A 45 24.37 1.77 12.33
CA ASP A 45 24.80 3.18 12.29
C ASP A 45 24.86 3.77 10.88
N GLU A 46 25.26 2.96 9.89
CA GLU A 46 25.31 3.39 8.48
C GLU A 46 23.92 3.43 7.86
N ILE A 47 23.01 2.53 8.25
CA ILE A 47 21.59 2.57 7.85
C ILE A 47 20.95 3.87 8.34
N ASP A 48 21.15 4.23 9.61
CA ASP A 48 20.59 5.45 10.22
C ASP A 48 21.05 6.76 9.54
N ARG A 49 22.18 6.72 8.82
CA ARG A 49 22.76 7.87 8.12
C ARG A 49 22.43 7.92 6.63
N LEU A 50 21.71 6.93 6.09
CA LEU A 50 21.29 6.93 4.69
C LEU A 50 20.37 8.12 4.41
N SER A 51 20.57 8.79 3.28
CA SER A 51 19.59 9.76 2.77
C SER A 51 18.26 9.06 2.42
N PRO A 52 17.14 9.80 2.31
CA PRO A 52 15.85 9.21 1.94
C PRO A 52 15.90 8.37 0.64
N ALA A 53 16.58 8.87 -0.40
CA ALA A 53 16.73 8.14 -1.66
C ALA A 53 17.54 6.85 -1.48
N GLN A 54 18.68 6.91 -0.79
CA GLN A 54 19.52 5.73 -0.55
C GLN A 54 18.82 4.66 0.31
N ALA A 55 18.11 5.09 1.36
CA ALA A 55 17.33 4.18 2.20
C ALA A 55 16.21 3.51 1.40
N HIS A 56 15.53 4.27 0.55
CA HIS A 56 14.49 3.75 -0.32
C HIS A 56 15.02 2.73 -1.33
N GLU A 57 16.06 3.09 -2.08
CA GLU A 57 16.68 2.23 -3.10
C GLU A 57 17.22 0.94 -2.49
N LEU A 58 17.96 1.03 -1.36
CA LEU A 58 18.49 -0.14 -0.67
C LEU A 58 17.36 -1.05 -0.18
N ASN A 59 16.31 -0.48 0.42
CA ASN A 59 15.17 -1.27 0.93
C ASN A 59 14.45 -2.01 -0.20
N VAL A 60 14.09 -1.31 -1.28
CA VAL A 60 13.45 -1.92 -2.46
C VAL A 60 14.34 -3.03 -3.04
N ALA A 61 15.62 -2.74 -3.27
CA ALA A 61 16.55 -3.72 -3.85
C ALA A 61 16.69 -4.97 -2.97
N THR A 62 16.80 -4.81 -1.65
CA THR A 62 16.90 -5.93 -0.71
C THR A 62 15.64 -6.79 -0.74
N ARG A 63 14.45 -6.20 -0.66
CA ARG A 63 13.18 -6.95 -0.70
C ARG A 63 13.01 -7.71 -2.02
N LEU A 64 13.25 -7.04 -3.15
CA LEU A 64 13.15 -7.66 -4.48
C LEU A 64 14.15 -8.81 -4.67
N ALA A 65 15.38 -8.68 -4.16
CA ALA A 65 16.40 -9.72 -4.27
C ALA A 65 16.05 -11.00 -3.48
N HIS A 66 15.34 -10.88 -2.35
CA HIS A 66 14.84 -12.04 -1.61
C HIS A 66 13.64 -12.69 -2.30
N GLY A 67 12.81 -11.89 -2.98
CA GLY A 67 11.54 -12.35 -3.53
C GLY A 67 10.60 -12.92 -2.46
N ARG A 68 9.45 -13.43 -2.89
CA ARG A 68 8.43 -13.96 -1.98
C ARG A 68 8.96 -15.07 -1.07
N ASP A 69 9.55 -16.12 -1.63
CA ASP A 69 9.97 -17.29 -0.85
C ASP A 69 11.10 -16.96 0.13
N GLY A 70 12.04 -16.11 -0.29
CA GLY A 70 13.13 -15.66 0.58
C GLY A 70 12.60 -14.81 1.74
N LEU A 71 11.68 -13.89 1.48
CA LEU A 71 11.04 -13.07 2.52
C LEU A 71 10.20 -13.93 3.47
N ARG A 72 9.37 -14.83 2.97
CA ARG A 72 8.58 -15.74 3.83
C ARG A 72 9.46 -16.60 4.72
N LYS A 73 10.59 -17.10 4.21
CA LYS A 73 11.57 -17.83 5.00
C LYS A 73 12.21 -16.95 6.08
N LEU A 74 12.60 -15.74 5.72
CA LEU A 74 13.26 -14.78 6.62
C LEU A 74 12.33 -14.36 7.78
N PHE A 75 11.03 -14.26 7.51
CA PHE A 75 10.02 -13.81 8.45
C PHE A 75 9.17 -14.93 9.07
N ALA A 76 9.54 -16.21 8.91
CA ALA A 76 8.67 -17.34 9.24
C ALA A 76 8.06 -17.27 10.67
N ASP A 77 8.86 -16.97 11.68
CA ASP A 77 8.39 -16.86 13.07
C ASP A 77 7.45 -15.66 13.28
N GLN A 78 7.75 -14.54 12.61
CA GLN A 78 6.94 -13.33 12.63
C GLN A 78 5.60 -13.53 11.91
N LEU A 79 5.59 -14.28 10.80
CA LEU A 79 4.36 -14.64 10.09
C LEU A 79 3.48 -15.57 10.92
N ALA A 80 4.06 -16.54 11.63
CA ALA A 80 3.31 -17.38 12.56
C ALA A 80 2.68 -16.55 13.70
N GLN A 81 3.38 -15.51 14.18
CA GLN A 81 2.84 -14.59 15.18
C GLN A 81 1.68 -13.75 14.64
N SER A 82 1.79 -13.19 13.43
CA SER A 82 0.70 -12.40 12.84
C SER A 82 -0.52 -13.25 12.49
N ASP A 83 -0.33 -14.50 12.05
CA ASP A 83 -1.42 -15.46 11.83
C ASP A 83 -2.24 -15.67 13.11
N LEU A 84 -1.56 -15.90 14.24
CA LEU A 84 -2.22 -16.07 15.55
C LEU A 84 -2.94 -14.79 15.98
N MET A 85 -2.33 -13.63 15.77
CA MET A 85 -2.94 -12.34 16.05
C MET A 85 -4.26 -12.18 15.28
N TRP A 86 -4.25 -12.36 13.96
CA TRP A 86 -5.45 -12.20 13.13
C TRP A 86 -6.56 -13.17 13.50
N LYS A 87 -6.25 -14.45 13.71
CA LYS A 87 -7.22 -15.45 14.17
C LYS A 87 -7.91 -15.04 15.47
N ASN A 88 -7.14 -14.53 16.43
CA ASN A 88 -7.66 -14.05 17.70
C ASN A 88 -8.50 -12.78 17.55
N LEU A 89 -8.03 -11.81 16.76
CA LEU A 89 -8.74 -10.55 16.51
C LEU A 89 -10.10 -10.79 15.84
N THR A 90 -10.12 -11.60 14.79
CA THR A 90 -11.35 -11.97 14.07
C THR A 90 -12.33 -12.66 15.00
N THR A 91 -11.89 -13.69 15.74
CA THR A 91 -12.74 -14.42 16.69
C THR A 91 -13.31 -13.49 17.76
N ALA A 92 -12.47 -12.62 18.34
CA ALA A 92 -12.88 -11.71 19.41
C ALA A 92 -13.77 -10.54 18.93
N SER A 93 -13.90 -10.35 17.62
CA SER A 93 -14.67 -9.28 16.98
C SER A 93 -15.98 -9.73 16.35
N GLN A 94 -16.32 -11.03 16.44
CA GLN A 94 -17.54 -11.55 15.81
C GLN A 94 -18.78 -10.78 16.25
N GLY A 95 -19.60 -10.36 15.28
CA GLY A 95 -20.84 -9.62 15.49
C GLY A 95 -20.67 -8.16 15.94
N GLN A 96 -19.44 -7.66 16.07
CA GLN A 96 -19.16 -6.28 16.47
C GLN A 96 -18.90 -5.38 15.25
N PRO A 97 -19.17 -4.06 15.36
CA PRO A 97 -18.93 -3.13 14.26
C PRO A 97 -17.44 -3.03 13.91
N LEU A 98 -17.14 -2.97 12.61
CA LEU A 98 -15.79 -2.79 12.10
C LEU A 98 -15.26 -1.38 12.43
N ARG A 99 -13.93 -1.27 12.54
CA ARG A 99 -13.20 0.00 12.70
C ARG A 99 -12.66 0.44 11.36
N ALA A 100 -12.72 1.74 11.05
CA ALA A 100 -12.24 2.27 9.78
C ALA A 100 -10.94 3.04 9.95
N ALA A 101 -9.96 2.75 9.12
CA ALA A 101 -8.79 3.61 8.85
C ALA A 101 -9.06 4.40 7.57
N ARG A 102 -8.87 5.72 7.56
CA ARG A 102 -9.23 6.57 6.41
C ARG A 102 -8.14 7.56 6.01
N ALA A 103 -7.94 7.67 4.70
CA ALA A 103 -7.13 8.71 4.09
C ALA A 103 -7.79 9.19 2.80
N ASP A 104 -7.89 10.50 2.63
CA ASP A 104 -8.50 11.11 1.45
C ASP A 104 -7.43 11.87 0.67
N LEU A 105 -7.38 11.65 -0.64
CA LEU A 105 -6.46 12.31 -1.57
C LEU A 105 -7.26 13.13 -2.60
N THR A 106 -6.85 14.38 -2.81
CA THR A 106 -7.29 15.18 -3.95
C THR A 106 -6.09 15.40 -4.87
N VAL A 107 -6.24 14.99 -6.13
CA VAL A 107 -5.16 14.98 -7.12
C VAL A 107 -5.50 15.96 -8.22
N THR A 108 -4.57 16.83 -8.57
CA THR A 108 -4.67 17.76 -9.72
C THR A 108 -3.57 17.46 -10.73
N GLY A 109 -3.89 17.56 -12.03
CA GLY A 109 -2.93 17.37 -13.13
C GLY A 109 -2.74 15.91 -13.57
N MET A 110 -3.60 14.99 -13.12
CA MET A 110 -3.68 13.58 -13.53
C MET A 110 -5.15 13.16 -13.58
N THR A 111 -5.51 12.22 -14.46
CA THR A 111 -6.87 11.66 -14.51
C THR A 111 -6.99 10.38 -13.68
N ILE A 112 -8.19 10.02 -13.23
CA ILE A 112 -8.40 8.75 -12.54
C ILE A 112 -8.13 7.54 -13.46
N ASP A 113 -8.25 7.72 -14.77
CA ASP A 113 -8.00 6.66 -15.76
C ASP A 113 -6.53 6.25 -15.81
N ASP A 114 -5.61 7.18 -15.53
CA ASP A 114 -4.17 6.86 -15.38
C ASP A 114 -3.95 5.87 -14.22
N PHE A 115 -4.72 6.04 -13.13
CA PHE A 115 -4.70 5.13 -11.99
C PHE A 115 -5.39 3.80 -12.31
N HIS A 116 -6.56 3.82 -12.97
CA HIS A 116 -7.24 2.61 -13.43
C HIS A 116 -6.35 1.76 -14.34
N ALA A 117 -5.59 2.39 -15.24
CA ALA A 117 -4.67 1.71 -16.13
C ALA A 117 -3.58 0.94 -15.37
N LEU A 118 -3.05 1.49 -14.25
CA LEU A 118 -2.13 0.77 -13.38
C LEU A 118 -2.81 -0.45 -12.72
N LEU A 119 -4.04 -0.31 -12.22
CA LEU A 119 -4.74 -1.41 -11.55
C LEU A 119 -5.00 -2.62 -12.47
N THR A 120 -5.03 -2.41 -13.78
CA THR A 120 -5.20 -3.47 -14.79
C THR A 120 -3.89 -4.02 -15.36
N ASP A 121 -2.75 -3.36 -15.10
CA ASP A 121 -1.43 -3.77 -15.56
C ASP A 121 -0.70 -4.51 -14.43
N PHE A 122 -0.98 -5.80 -14.28
CA PHE A 122 -0.47 -6.62 -13.17
C PHE A 122 1.05 -6.71 -13.14
N GLY A 123 1.72 -6.70 -14.29
CA GLY A 123 3.18 -6.73 -14.35
C GLY A 123 3.80 -5.45 -13.78
N ARG A 124 3.21 -4.29 -14.10
CA ARG A 124 3.65 -3.01 -13.53
C ARG A 124 3.21 -2.85 -12.08
N LEU A 125 2.00 -3.31 -11.73
CA LEU A 125 1.40 -3.18 -10.41
C LEU A 125 2.30 -3.77 -9.31
N GLU A 126 2.83 -4.98 -9.51
CA GLU A 126 3.79 -5.61 -8.58
C GLU A 126 4.96 -4.68 -8.25
N SER A 127 5.64 -4.18 -9.29
CA SER A 127 6.81 -3.32 -9.10
C SER A 127 6.47 -1.99 -8.42
N VAL A 128 5.32 -1.40 -8.77
CA VAL A 128 4.90 -0.09 -8.26
C VAL A 128 4.47 -0.17 -6.81
N VAL A 129 3.71 -1.20 -6.40
CA VAL A 129 3.26 -1.36 -5.00
C VAL A 129 4.46 -1.51 -4.05
N VAL A 130 5.44 -2.36 -4.42
CA VAL A 130 6.66 -2.60 -3.63
C VAL A 130 7.55 -1.36 -3.55
N GLN A 131 7.60 -0.55 -4.63
CA GLN A 131 8.31 0.72 -4.64
C GLN A 131 7.56 1.80 -3.84
N ALA A 132 6.24 1.87 -3.93
CA ALA A 132 5.46 2.95 -3.34
C ALA A 132 5.57 2.96 -1.81
N ASN A 133 5.41 1.81 -1.15
CA ASN A 133 5.35 1.75 0.30
C ASN A 133 6.41 0.78 0.88
N PRO A 134 7.28 1.22 1.81
CA PRO A 134 8.19 0.31 2.51
C PRO A 134 7.47 -0.80 3.30
N ASP A 135 6.20 -0.60 3.66
CA ASP A 135 5.40 -1.58 4.38
C ASP A 135 5.06 -2.81 3.52
N HIS A 136 5.09 -2.70 2.18
CA HIS A 136 4.76 -3.77 1.22
C HIS A 136 6.00 -4.60 0.89
N PHE A 137 6.20 -5.74 1.54
CA PHE A 137 7.39 -6.57 1.35
C PHE A 137 7.46 -7.21 -0.04
N TYR A 138 6.33 -7.71 -0.53
CA TYR A 138 6.16 -8.19 -1.89
C TYR A 138 4.68 -8.12 -2.31
N PHE A 139 4.41 -8.11 -3.61
CA PHE A 139 3.07 -8.22 -4.18
C PHE A 139 3.12 -9.11 -5.43
N GLN A 140 2.49 -10.28 -5.41
CA GLN A 140 2.53 -11.26 -6.48
C GLN A 140 1.13 -11.51 -7.04
N PRO A 141 0.77 -10.93 -8.20
CA PRO A 141 -0.51 -11.17 -8.86
C PRO A 141 -0.72 -12.65 -9.22
N LEU A 142 -1.95 -13.14 -9.08
CA LEU A 142 -2.38 -14.50 -9.42
C LEU A 142 -3.34 -14.55 -10.62
N GLY A 143 -3.52 -13.41 -11.28
CA GLY A 143 -4.51 -13.19 -12.32
C GLY A 143 -5.37 -11.97 -12.01
N ALA A 144 -6.50 -11.85 -12.70
CA ALA A 144 -7.38 -10.71 -12.54
C ALA A 144 -7.97 -10.65 -11.13
N GLY A 145 -7.57 -9.63 -10.36
CA GLY A 145 -8.19 -9.30 -9.08
C GLY A 145 -7.76 -10.18 -7.89
N ALA A 146 -6.66 -10.94 -7.98
CA ALA A 146 -6.12 -11.66 -6.82
C ALA A 146 -4.60 -11.58 -6.77
N ALA A 147 -4.03 -11.53 -5.57
CA ALA A 147 -2.59 -11.52 -5.35
C ALA A 147 -2.20 -12.14 -4.00
N TYR A 148 -0.98 -12.65 -3.91
CA TYR A 148 -0.31 -12.76 -2.61
C TYR A 148 0.36 -11.43 -2.28
N ALA A 149 0.22 -10.95 -1.06
CA ALA A 149 0.87 -9.75 -0.58
C ALA A 149 1.39 -9.98 0.83
N MET A 150 2.58 -9.45 1.12
CA MET A 150 3.08 -9.39 2.49
C MET A 150 3.24 -7.94 2.89
N GLU A 151 2.58 -7.54 3.96
CA GLU A 151 2.60 -6.16 4.42
C GLU A 151 2.61 -6.04 5.93
N THR A 152 3.15 -4.94 6.45
CA THR A 152 2.93 -4.56 7.85
C THR A 152 1.77 -3.59 7.95
N PHE A 153 0.72 -3.99 8.67
CA PHE A 153 -0.45 -3.14 8.88
C PHE A 153 -0.12 -1.98 9.80
N GLY A 154 0.05 -0.80 9.22
CA GLY A 154 0.23 0.44 9.97
C GLY A 154 1.49 0.50 10.82
N MET A 155 2.53 -0.27 10.47
CA MET A 155 3.74 -0.47 11.28
C MET A 155 3.47 -1.05 12.68
N TYR A 156 2.34 -1.73 12.88
CA TYR A 156 2.02 -2.39 14.13
C TYR A 156 2.53 -3.84 14.15
N GLY A 157 3.36 -4.15 15.15
CA GLY A 157 3.82 -5.52 15.38
C GLY A 157 4.74 -6.03 14.28
N VAL A 158 4.29 -7.08 13.58
CA VAL A 158 5.07 -7.82 12.58
C VAL A 158 4.27 -7.97 11.28
N PRO A 159 4.92 -8.16 10.12
CA PRO A 159 4.22 -8.29 8.85
C PRO A 159 3.28 -9.50 8.82
N SER A 160 2.27 -9.42 7.96
CA SER A 160 1.30 -10.48 7.67
C SER A 160 1.48 -10.93 6.22
N ASP A 161 1.34 -12.24 5.99
CA ASP A 161 1.38 -12.84 4.66
C ASP A 161 -0.04 -13.23 4.23
N LEU A 162 -0.53 -12.61 3.17
CA LEU A 162 -1.95 -12.60 2.81
C LEU A 162 -2.19 -13.04 1.37
N MET A 163 -3.35 -13.65 1.17
CA MET A 163 -4.05 -13.68 -0.11
C MET A 163 -5.08 -12.55 -0.11
N VAL A 164 -4.96 -11.62 -1.06
CA VAL A 164 -5.92 -10.53 -1.27
C VAL A 164 -6.73 -10.79 -2.54
N ALA A 165 -8.03 -10.52 -2.47
CA ALA A 165 -8.94 -10.71 -3.59
C ALA A 165 -9.91 -9.52 -3.72
N SER A 166 -9.98 -8.96 -4.92
CA SER A 166 -10.90 -7.89 -5.30
C SER A 166 -12.28 -8.46 -5.58
N ASP A 167 -13.29 -7.90 -4.93
CA ASP A 167 -14.69 -8.20 -5.17
C ASP A 167 -15.51 -6.96 -4.83
N ARG A 168 -16.08 -6.33 -5.87
CA ARG A 168 -16.89 -5.10 -5.76
C ARG A 168 -18.30 -5.36 -5.22
N THR A 169 -18.68 -6.62 -5.01
CA THR A 169 -19.99 -7.00 -4.48
C THR A 169 -20.00 -7.21 -2.98
N ILE A 170 -18.83 -7.17 -2.31
CA ILE A 170 -18.74 -7.36 -0.88
C ILE A 170 -19.53 -6.26 -0.14
N PRO A 171 -20.35 -6.62 0.86
CA PRO A 171 -21.01 -5.64 1.68
C PRO A 171 -19.97 -4.94 2.58
N ALA A 172 -19.98 -3.61 2.58
CA ALA A 172 -19.20 -2.81 3.51
C ALA A 172 -20.15 -1.92 4.33
N PRO A 173 -19.93 -1.76 5.65
CA PRO A 173 -20.66 -0.81 6.50
C PRO A 173 -20.23 0.65 6.24
N VAL A 174 -19.91 0.99 4.99
CA VAL A 174 -19.51 2.32 4.51
C VAL A 174 -20.32 2.61 3.27
N ALA A 175 -21.13 3.68 3.32
CA ALA A 175 -21.85 4.14 2.16
C ALA A 175 -20.89 4.78 1.14
N ILE A 176 -21.23 4.67 -0.14
CA ILE A 176 -20.58 5.47 -1.19
C ILE A 176 -21.10 6.91 -1.05
N ASP A 177 -20.18 7.86 -1.00
CA ASP A 177 -20.48 9.28 -0.84
C ASP A 177 -21.11 9.84 -2.11
N ASP A 178 -21.91 10.90 -1.97
CA ASP A 178 -22.59 11.53 -3.10
C ASP A 178 -21.59 11.97 -4.20
N GLY A 179 -21.82 11.46 -5.41
CA GLY A 179 -20.99 11.71 -6.58
C GLY A 179 -19.69 10.91 -6.63
N PHE A 180 -19.42 10.03 -5.66
CA PHE A 180 -18.33 9.06 -5.73
C PHE A 180 -18.80 7.73 -6.34
N HIS A 181 -17.84 6.95 -6.82
CA HIS A 181 -18.03 5.60 -7.32
C HIS A 181 -17.08 4.66 -6.60
N LEU A 182 -17.51 3.40 -6.41
CA LEU A 182 -16.64 2.38 -5.85
C LEU A 182 -15.44 2.15 -6.80
N LEU A 183 -14.24 2.47 -6.35
CA LEU A 183 -12.99 2.31 -7.08
C LEU A 183 -12.47 0.87 -6.95
N LEU A 184 -12.35 0.41 -5.71
CA LEU A 184 -11.83 -0.92 -5.37
C LEU A 184 -12.52 -1.43 -4.11
N ALA A 185 -12.88 -2.70 -4.10
CA ALA A 185 -13.23 -3.39 -2.87
C ALA A 185 -12.59 -4.76 -2.86
N GLY A 186 -12.14 -5.24 -1.71
CA GLY A 186 -11.50 -6.53 -1.59
C GLY A 186 -11.40 -7.03 -0.16
N THR A 187 -11.14 -8.32 -0.03
CA THR A 187 -10.95 -8.99 1.26
C THR A 187 -9.60 -9.69 1.32
N SER A 188 -9.15 -9.93 2.54
CA SER A 188 -7.86 -10.58 2.81
C SER A 188 -8.06 -11.88 3.60
N LYS A 189 -7.23 -12.88 3.27
CA LYS A 189 -7.11 -14.16 3.98
C LYS A 189 -5.65 -14.43 4.29
N LEU A 190 -5.37 -15.14 5.37
CA LEU A 190 -4.01 -15.62 5.67
C LEU A 190 -3.53 -16.53 4.53
N ALA A 191 -2.31 -16.30 4.03
CA ALA A 191 -1.73 -17.12 2.97
C ALA A 191 -1.39 -18.55 3.45
N SER A 192 -1.26 -18.75 4.76
CA SER A 192 -0.89 -20.03 5.36
C SER A 192 -2.00 -21.08 5.30
N ASP A 193 -3.26 -20.68 5.54
CA ASP A 193 -4.39 -21.60 5.65
C ASP A 193 -5.72 -21.06 5.11
N ASN A 194 -5.71 -19.92 4.42
CA ASN A 194 -6.88 -19.23 3.88
C ASN A 194 -7.90 -18.76 4.93
N THR A 195 -7.53 -18.67 6.21
CA THR A 195 -8.41 -18.09 7.23
C THR A 195 -8.72 -16.62 6.89
N PRO A 196 -10.00 -16.22 6.78
CA PRO A 196 -10.37 -14.81 6.64
C PRO A 196 -9.92 -13.99 7.85
N ILE A 197 -9.31 -12.84 7.59
CA ILE A 197 -8.89 -11.91 8.66
C ILE A 197 -9.90 -10.79 8.89
N ASP A 198 -11.03 -10.82 8.18
CA ASP A 198 -12.13 -9.84 8.23
C ASP A 198 -11.66 -8.38 8.05
N VAL A 199 -10.57 -8.20 7.30
CA VAL A 199 -10.11 -6.90 6.81
C VAL A 199 -10.67 -6.67 5.40
N ILE A 200 -11.28 -5.50 5.21
CA ILE A 200 -11.91 -5.10 3.94
C ILE A 200 -11.26 -3.81 3.43
N ALA A 201 -10.65 -3.86 2.25
CA ALA A 201 -10.32 -2.65 1.51
C ALA A 201 -11.59 -2.14 0.80
N TYR A 202 -11.91 -0.86 0.94
CA TYR A 202 -13.10 -0.25 0.33
C TYR A 202 -12.80 1.19 -0.10
N HIS A 203 -12.40 1.39 -1.34
CA HIS A 203 -11.95 2.68 -1.86
C HIS A 203 -12.97 3.22 -2.84
N GLN A 204 -13.21 4.52 -2.80
CA GLN A 204 -14.11 5.20 -3.72
C GLN A 204 -13.42 6.40 -4.37
N SER A 205 -13.81 6.73 -5.59
CA SER A 205 -13.24 7.85 -6.34
C SER A 205 -14.28 8.69 -7.04
N ARG A 206 -13.89 9.92 -7.37
CA ARG A 206 -14.70 10.85 -8.15
C ARG A 206 -13.80 11.64 -9.08
N SER A 207 -14.13 11.69 -10.37
CA SER A 207 -13.45 12.56 -11.33
C SER A 207 -13.77 14.03 -11.07
N LEU A 208 -12.77 14.89 -11.26
CA LEU A 208 -12.90 16.35 -11.24
C LEU A 208 -12.44 16.93 -12.59
N PRO A 209 -12.81 18.17 -12.95
CA PRO A 209 -12.42 18.76 -14.23
C PRO A 209 -10.90 18.83 -14.48
N GLN A 210 -10.09 18.93 -13.42
CA GLN A 210 -8.62 19.04 -13.51
C GLN A 210 -7.89 17.91 -12.76
N GLY A 211 -8.60 16.84 -12.42
CA GLY A 211 -8.10 15.91 -11.41
C GLY A 211 -9.09 14.83 -11.00
N PHE A 212 -8.91 14.33 -9.79
CA PHE A 212 -9.85 13.41 -9.15
C PHE A 212 -9.68 13.42 -7.63
N GLN A 213 -10.64 12.81 -6.94
CA GLN A 213 -10.54 12.51 -5.52
C GLN A 213 -10.59 11.01 -5.31
N ILE A 214 -9.84 10.52 -4.33
CA ILE A 214 -9.94 9.16 -3.82
C ILE A 214 -10.17 9.24 -2.32
N LYS A 215 -11.17 8.51 -1.83
CA LYS A 215 -11.33 8.21 -0.41
C LYS A 215 -10.92 6.77 -0.17
N LEU A 216 -9.87 6.61 0.63
CA LEU A 216 -9.31 5.32 0.99
C LEU A 216 -9.90 4.92 2.33
N CYS A 217 -10.37 3.69 2.40
CA CYS A 217 -10.87 3.08 3.62
C CYS A 217 -10.38 1.63 3.70
N ALA A 218 -9.84 1.28 4.85
CA ALA A 218 -9.67 -0.12 5.25
C ALA A 218 -10.48 -0.35 6.52
N LEU A 219 -11.29 -1.40 6.52
CA LEU A 219 -12.12 -1.79 7.65
C LEU A 219 -11.47 -2.96 8.35
N PHE A 220 -11.39 -2.88 9.67
CA PHE A 220 -10.73 -3.84 10.53
C PHE A 220 -11.72 -4.45 11.54
N PRO A 221 -11.47 -5.68 12.00
CA PRO A 221 -12.19 -6.27 13.13
C PRO A 221 -12.24 -5.32 14.34
N ALA A 222 -13.36 -5.32 15.08
CA ALA A 222 -13.63 -4.41 16.20
C ALA A 222 -12.53 -4.39 17.27
N ARG A 223 -11.87 -5.52 17.51
CA ARG A 223 -10.82 -5.69 18.53
C ARG A 223 -9.41 -5.38 18.03
N THR A 224 -9.25 -5.02 16.76
CA THR A 224 -7.96 -4.59 16.21
C THR A 224 -7.41 -3.41 17.03
N PRO A 225 -6.12 -3.41 17.43
CA PRO A 225 -5.51 -2.32 18.20
C PRO A 225 -5.67 -0.95 17.52
N ALA A 226 -5.82 0.12 18.31
CA ALA A 226 -6.02 1.45 17.73
C ALA A 226 -4.80 1.93 16.95
N GLU A 227 -3.62 1.65 17.46
CA GLU A 227 -2.34 1.95 16.83
C GLU A 227 -2.21 1.30 15.45
N LEU A 228 -2.78 0.10 15.26
CA LEU A 228 -2.81 -0.56 13.95
C LEU A 228 -3.76 0.16 12.99
N VAL A 229 -4.98 0.49 13.43
CA VAL A 229 -5.98 1.19 12.60
C VAL A 229 -5.48 2.58 12.21
N ASP A 230 -5.03 3.37 13.18
CA ASP A 230 -4.51 4.73 12.97
C ASP A 230 -3.23 4.70 12.12
N GLY A 231 -2.35 3.73 12.38
CA GLY A 231 -1.14 3.50 11.59
C GLY A 231 -1.45 3.09 10.15
N HIS A 232 -2.55 2.38 9.91
CA HIS A 232 -2.95 1.96 8.57
C HIS A 232 -3.61 3.11 7.78
N ALA A 233 -4.19 4.11 8.44
CA ALA A 233 -4.61 5.34 7.77
C ALA A 233 -3.39 6.08 7.17
N LEU A 234 -2.29 6.13 7.93
CA LEU A 234 -0.99 6.62 7.45
C LEU A 234 -0.40 5.76 6.32
N HIS A 235 -0.55 4.43 6.40
CA HIS A 235 -0.12 3.51 5.35
C HIS A 235 -0.82 3.82 4.02
N LEU A 236 -2.15 3.97 4.03
CA LEU A 236 -2.95 4.30 2.84
C LEU A 236 -2.48 5.60 2.19
N ALA A 237 -2.26 6.65 2.99
CA ALA A 237 -1.77 7.93 2.49
C ALA A 237 -0.40 7.82 1.80
N VAL A 238 0.55 7.11 2.42
CA VAL A 238 1.89 6.90 1.86
C VAL A 238 1.84 6.06 0.59
N GLU A 239 1.11 4.95 0.59
CA GLU A 239 1.00 4.04 -0.55
C GLU A 239 0.43 4.74 -1.77
N PHE A 240 -0.75 5.32 -1.64
CA PHE A 240 -1.44 5.91 -2.78
C PHE A 240 -0.76 7.20 -3.23
N GLY A 241 -0.28 8.03 -2.30
CA GLY A 241 0.49 9.23 -2.63
C GLY A 241 1.75 8.91 -3.44
N ALA A 242 2.55 7.94 -2.99
CA ALA A 242 3.76 7.51 -3.70
C ALA A 242 3.44 6.83 -5.04
N THR A 243 2.40 5.99 -5.09
CA THR A 243 1.95 5.33 -6.32
C THR A 243 1.57 6.36 -7.39
N LEU A 244 0.79 7.38 -7.02
CA LEU A 244 0.39 8.46 -7.93
C LEU A 244 1.60 9.27 -8.41
N ALA A 245 2.56 9.55 -7.53
CA ALA A 245 3.80 10.21 -7.92
C ALA A 245 4.61 9.38 -8.94
N ILE A 246 4.69 8.06 -8.76
CA ILE A 246 5.35 7.13 -9.69
C ILE A 246 4.65 7.11 -11.05
N ILE A 247 3.31 7.06 -11.07
CA ILE A 247 2.52 7.12 -12.32
C ILE A 247 2.82 8.42 -13.08
N ALA A 248 2.80 9.56 -12.39
CA ALA A 248 3.06 10.87 -13.01
C ALA A 248 4.46 10.99 -13.60
N ALA A 249 5.47 10.49 -12.89
CA ALA A 249 6.85 10.50 -13.37
C ALA A 249 7.03 9.68 -14.66
N ASN A 250 6.33 8.54 -14.77
CA ASN A 250 6.39 7.66 -15.93
C ASN A 250 5.56 8.16 -17.13
N ALA A 251 4.48 8.92 -16.89
CA ALA A 251 3.76 9.58 -17.98
C ALA A 251 4.63 10.63 -18.69
N GLY A 252 5.44 11.37 -17.93
CA GLY A 252 6.38 12.37 -18.46
C GLY A 252 7.52 11.77 -19.30
N THR A 253 7.92 10.52 -19.03
CA THR A 253 8.95 9.83 -19.83
C THR A 253 8.38 9.24 -21.13
N ALA A 254 7.14 8.76 -21.12
CA ALA A 254 6.47 8.24 -22.31
C ALA A 254 6.18 9.31 -23.38
N ASP A 255 5.83 10.54 -22.97
CA ASP A 255 5.57 11.64 -23.91
C ASP A 255 6.86 12.18 -24.55
N SER A 256 8.03 11.98 -23.93
CA SER A 256 9.35 12.32 -24.52
C SER A 256 9.82 11.33 -25.60
N ALA A 257 9.16 10.17 -25.72
CA ALA A 257 9.49 9.11 -26.68
C ALA A 257 8.49 9.01 -27.85
N ARG A 258 7.47 9.87 -27.91
CA ARG A 258 6.61 9.96 -29.10
C ARG A 258 7.39 10.65 -30.22
N PRO A 259 7.59 10.00 -31.39
CA PRO A 259 8.11 10.72 -32.54
C PRO A 259 7.10 11.82 -32.88
N THR A 260 7.56 13.06 -32.92
CA THR A 260 6.79 14.16 -33.49
C THR A 260 6.45 13.74 -34.91
N SER A 261 5.18 13.46 -35.18
CA SER A 261 4.67 13.28 -36.53
C SER A 261 4.78 14.64 -37.22
N THR A 262 5.93 14.90 -37.81
CA THR A 262 6.13 16.02 -38.71
C THR A 262 5.23 15.79 -39.92
N ASN A 263 4.39 16.79 -40.18
CA ASN A 263 3.48 16.92 -41.32
C ASN A 263 4.00 16.25 -42.61
N MET A 264 3.16 15.43 -43.23
CA MET A 264 3.11 15.35 -44.69
C MET A 264 1.84 16.05 -45.16
N LEU A 265 2.05 17.19 -45.81
CA LEU A 265 1.19 17.70 -46.88
C LEU A 265 1.34 16.81 -48.10
#